data_AF-A0A9D8SMW2-F1
#
_entry.id   AF-A0A9D8SMW2-F1
#
_cell.length_a   1.000
_cell.length_b   1.000
_cell.length_c   1.000
_cell.angle_alpha   90.00
_cell.angle_beta   90.00
_cell.angle_gamma   90.00
#
_symmetry.space_group_name_H-M   'P 1'
#
loop_
_entity.id
_entity.type
_entity.pdbx_description
1 polymer ?
#
loop_
_entity_poly.entity_id
_entity_poly.type
_entity_poly.pdbx_seq_one_letter_code
_entity_poly.pdbx_strand_id
1 'polypeptide(L)'
;MILKVRFILDSAGIEIRPTEPIHLDGLLAWAVESRSGREYIPERNAMPTETDLPLEKYFSGEEWCWKASAIMPEGESVESIRFVRRKFDEQDAELTTGKPNLIGLRYKDSNMPHLHLLAKSLVAYADTTEPEKVKELLGRVKYLGPGASRGNGRLQGIEFEETDEDRTVIYNGVACRYVPHPNGWKLVRCRPEYWKYLGRTFCFVPGDVVR
;
A
#
# COMPACT_ATOMS: atom_id res chain seq x y z
N MET A 1 -17.79 -13.33 4.03
CA MET A 1 -17.44 -14.17 2.86
C MET A 1 -16.06 -13.73 2.39
N ILE A 2 -15.17 -14.64 2.02
CA ILE A 2 -13.81 -14.26 1.59
C ILE A 2 -13.77 -14.05 0.08
N LEU A 3 -13.37 -12.85 -0.32
CA LEU A 3 -13.14 -12.45 -1.69
C LEU A 3 -11.64 -12.38 -1.96
N LYS A 4 -11.16 -13.22 -2.88
CA LYS A 4 -9.82 -13.13 -3.46
C LYS A 4 -9.86 -12.11 -4.60
N VAL A 5 -9.02 -11.09 -4.49
CA VAL A 5 -8.90 -9.99 -5.44
C VAL A 5 -7.56 -10.12 -6.16
N ARG A 6 -7.58 -10.34 -7.47
CA ARG A 6 -6.38 -10.43 -8.30
C ARG A 6 -6.24 -9.19 -9.18
N PHE A 7 -5.13 -8.50 -9.03
CA PHE A 7 -4.75 -7.32 -9.80
C PHE A 7 -3.84 -7.74 -10.96
N ILE A 8 -4.28 -7.52 -12.20
CA ILE A 8 -3.50 -7.83 -13.41
C ILE A 8 -2.67 -6.61 -13.80
N LEU A 9 -1.35 -6.77 -13.88
CA LEU A 9 -0.40 -5.69 -14.18
C LEU A 9 -0.02 -5.67 -15.67
N ASP A 10 0.37 -4.51 -16.17
CA ASP A 10 0.87 -4.32 -17.54
C ASP A 10 2.33 -4.78 -17.76
N SER A 11 2.89 -5.52 -16.79
CA SER A 11 4.29 -5.98 -16.77
C SER A 11 5.35 -4.88 -16.68
N ALA A 12 4.99 -3.59 -16.58
CA ALA A 12 5.95 -2.51 -16.27
C ALA A 12 6.47 -2.61 -14.81
N GLY A 13 5.83 -3.45 -14.00
CA GLY A 13 6.12 -3.68 -12.59
C GLY A 13 5.60 -2.57 -11.68
N ILE A 14 5.72 -2.78 -10.38
CA ILE A 14 5.29 -1.86 -9.35
C ILE A 14 6.47 -1.40 -8.51
N GLU A 15 6.55 -0.11 -8.20
CA GLU A 15 7.52 0.37 -7.21
C GLU A 15 7.05 -0.06 -5.81
N ILE A 16 7.92 -0.72 -5.06
CA ILE A 16 7.60 -1.22 -3.73
C ILE A 16 8.45 -0.54 -2.67
N ARG A 17 7.87 -0.41 -1.48
CA ARG A 17 8.59 -0.06 -0.26
C ARG A 17 8.53 -1.28 0.64
N PRO A 18 9.62 -2.02 0.85
CA PRO A 18 9.62 -3.24 1.65
C PRO A 18 9.06 -3.03 3.06
N THR A 19 9.24 -1.83 3.60
CA THR A 19 8.75 -1.44 4.92
C THR A 19 7.36 -0.82 4.91
N GLU A 20 6.70 -0.67 3.76
CA GLU A 20 5.37 -0.06 3.65
C GLU A 20 4.57 -0.83 2.58
N PRO A 21 4.08 -2.04 2.92
CA PRO A 21 3.27 -2.82 2.00
C PRO A 21 1.95 -2.10 1.71
N ILE A 22 1.42 -2.34 0.52
CA ILE A 22 0.13 -1.79 0.11
C ILE A 22 -0.95 -2.70 0.69
N HIS A 23 -1.85 -2.14 1.48
CA HIS A 23 -2.99 -2.88 2.02
C HIS A 23 -4.24 -2.65 1.19
N LEU A 24 -5.04 -3.71 1.02
CA LEU A 24 -6.26 -3.65 0.22
C LEU A 24 -7.30 -2.66 0.78
N ASP A 25 -7.44 -2.60 2.11
CA ASP A 25 -8.31 -1.62 2.77
C ASP A 25 -7.81 -0.17 2.59
N GLY A 26 -6.51 0.04 2.39
CA GLY A 26 -5.95 1.35 2.02
C GLY A 26 -6.41 1.80 0.64
N LEU A 27 -6.49 0.88 -0.33
CA LEU A 27 -7.04 1.18 -1.66
C LEU A 27 -8.54 1.46 -1.60
N LEU A 28 -9.28 0.69 -0.81
CA LEU A 28 -10.72 0.89 -0.61
C LEU A 28 -11.01 2.23 0.07
N ALA A 29 -10.26 2.58 1.12
CA ALA A 29 -10.36 3.87 1.78
C ALA A 29 -10.09 5.01 0.81
N TRP A 30 -9.02 4.92 0.01
CA TRP A 30 -8.75 5.90 -1.05
C TRP A 30 -9.92 6.00 -2.05
N ALA A 31 -10.49 4.88 -2.48
CA ALA A 31 -11.61 4.86 -3.41
C ALA A 31 -12.87 5.53 -2.83
N VAL A 32 -13.16 5.31 -1.54
CA VAL A 32 -14.27 5.98 -0.82
C VAL A 32 -14.02 7.49 -0.72
N GLU A 33 -12.83 7.90 -0.26
CA GLU A 33 -12.48 9.31 -0.13
C GLU A 33 -12.51 10.03 -1.49
N SER A 34 -12.02 9.39 -2.56
CA SER A 34 -12.06 9.94 -3.92
C SER A 34 -13.48 10.19 -4.44
N ARG A 35 -14.48 9.45 -3.93
CA ARG A 35 -15.90 9.63 -4.26
C ARG A 35 -16.52 10.84 -3.56
N SER A 36 -15.98 11.23 -2.41
CA SER A 36 -16.55 12.31 -1.59
C SER A 36 -16.42 13.70 -2.23
N GLY A 37 -15.55 13.84 -3.25
CA GLY A 37 -15.27 15.13 -3.91
C GLY A 37 -14.57 16.15 -3.01
N ARG A 38 -14.15 15.76 -1.80
CA ARG A 38 -13.40 16.62 -0.89
C ARG A 38 -11.98 16.81 -1.41
N GLU A 39 -11.50 18.05 -1.35
CA GLU A 39 -10.10 18.34 -1.56
C GLU A 39 -9.31 17.74 -0.39
N TYR A 40 -8.65 16.62 -0.66
CA TYR A 40 -7.88 15.90 0.34
C TYR A 40 -6.47 16.50 0.42
N ILE A 41 -6.20 17.22 1.51
CA ILE A 41 -4.87 17.74 1.82
C ILE A 41 -4.20 16.76 2.81
N PRO A 42 -3.21 15.96 2.37
CA PRO A 42 -2.57 14.98 3.24
C PRO A 42 -1.75 15.66 4.36
N GLU A 43 -2.26 15.62 5.58
CA GLU A 43 -1.54 16.05 6.78
C GLU A 43 -1.11 14.85 7.62
N ARG A 44 0.21 14.69 7.81
CA ARG A 44 0.77 13.53 8.57
C ARG A 44 0.47 13.57 10.06
N ASN A 45 0.32 14.76 10.62
CA ASN A 45 0.11 15.00 12.06
C ASN A 45 -1.37 15.17 12.43
N ALA A 46 -2.28 15.19 11.45
CA ALA A 46 -3.71 15.30 11.70
C ALA A 46 -4.27 14.00 12.27
N MET A 47 -5.37 14.10 13.01
CA MET A 47 -6.11 12.92 13.43
C MET A 47 -6.56 12.13 12.19
N PRO A 48 -6.40 10.80 12.19
CA PRO A 48 -6.93 9.94 11.15
C PRO A 48 -8.46 10.03 11.11
N THR A 49 -9.00 10.11 9.90
CA THR A 49 -10.45 9.93 9.70
C THR A 49 -10.71 8.44 9.58
N GLU A 50 -11.68 7.94 10.35
CA GLU A 50 -12.14 6.57 10.18
C GLU A 50 -13.09 6.51 8.99
N THR A 51 -12.62 5.97 7.88
CA THR A 51 -13.45 5.67 6.71
C THR A 51 -14.14 4.34 6.92
N ASP A 52 -15.47 4.32 6.84
CA ASP A 52 -16.25 3.08 6.91
C ASP A 52 -16.08 2.29 5.60
N LEU A 53 -15.66 1.03 5.73
CA LEU A 53 -15.37 0.15 4.60
C LEU A 53 -16.33 -1.04 4.60
N PRO A 54 -16.70 -1.57 3.41
CA PRO A 54 -17.52 -2.77 3.29
C PRO A 54 -16.70 -4.03 3.62
N LEU A 55 -16.12 -4.10 4.82
CA LEU A 55 -15.23 -5.17 5.27
C LEU A 55 -15.58 -5.55 6.71
N GLU A 56 -15.33 -6.79 7.07
CA GLU A 56 -15.40 -7.22 8.46
C GLU A 56 -14.21 -6.69 9.27
N LYS A 57 -14.36 -6.62 10.61
CA LYS A 57 -13.30 -6.16 11.52
C LYS A 57 -12.66 -7.34 12.25
N TYR A 58 -11.35 -7.28 12.42
CA TYR A 58 -10.57 -8.16 13.28
C TYR A 58 -10.14 -7.41 14.52
N PHE A 59 -10.35 -8.01 15.70
CA PHE A 59 -10.01 -7.43 16.99
C PHE A 59 -8.85 -8.20 17.65
N SER A 60 -7.93 -7.45 18.25
CA SER A 60 -6.80 -7.95 19.03
C SER A 60 -6.68 -7.09 20.29
N GLY A 61 -7.27 -7.56 21.39
CA GLY A 61 -7.46 -6.74 22.58
C GLY A 61 -8.35 -5.53 22.29
N GLU A 62 -7.85 -4.32 22.59
CA GLU A 62 -8.55 -3.06 22.34
C GLU A 62 -8.31 -2.50 20.93
N GLU A 63 -7.34 -3.07 20.19
CA GLU A 63 -7.02 -2.65 18.83
C GLU A 63 -7.80 -3.47 17.82
N TRP A 64 -8.05 -2.86 16.66
CA TRP A 64 -8.71 -3.55 15.56
C TRP A 64 -8.13 -3.14 14.21
N CYS A 65 -8.33 -3.99 13.21
CA CYS A 65 -8.03 -3.71 11.81
C CYS A 65 -9.11 -4.30 10.90
N TRP A 66 -9.17 -3.87 9.65
CA TRP A 66 -10.07 -4.49 8.69
C TRP A 66 -9.59 -5.91 8.34
N LYS A 67 -10.52 -6.83 8.07
CA LYS A 67 -10.20 -8.15 7.52
C LYS A 67 -9.86 -8.02 6.04
N ALA A 68 -8.66 -7.51 5.74
CA ALA A 68 -8.15 -7.37 4.39
C ALA A 68 -6.62 -7.52 4.33
N SER A 69 -6.09 -8.34 3.42
CA SER A 69 -4.65 -8.60 3.39
C SER A 69 -3.84 -7.43 2.83
N ALA A 70 -2.51 -7.47 3.06
CA ALA A 70 -1.58 -6.79 2.17
C ALA A 70 -1.63 -7.42 0.77
N ILE A 71 -1.27 -6.62 -0.24
CA ILE A 71 -1.13 -7.06 -1.61
C ILE A 71 0.20 -7.81 -1.75
N MET A 72 0.15 -9.01 -2.31
CA MET A 72 1.31 -9.90 -2.47
C MET A 72 1.43 -10.39 -3.92
N PRO A 73 2.64 -10.68 -4.44
CA PRO A 73 2.80 -11.31 -5.75
C PRO A 73 2.13 -12.67 -5.81
N GLU A 74 1.51 -12.98 -6.95
CA GLU A 74 1.00 -14.31 -7.25
C GLU A 74 1.75 -14.88 -8.45
N GLY A 75 2.32 -16.07 -8.28
CA GLY A 75 3.17 -16.71 -9.29
C GLY A 75 4.60 -16.17 -9.31
N GLU A 76 5.24 -16.28 -10.47
CA GLU A 76 6.62 -15.81 -10.66
C GLU A 76 6.70 -14.29 -10.52
N SER A 77 7.63 -13.86 -9.66
CA SER A 77 7.96 -12.45 -9.50
C SER A 77 9.46 -12.27 -9.30
N VAL A 78 9.97 -11.11 -9.72
CA VAL A 78 11.38 -10.76 -9.63
C VAL A 78 11.50 -9.37 -9.03
N GLU A 79 12.29 -9.25 -7.96
CA GLU A 79 12.71 -7.95 -7.46
C GLU A 79 13.84 -7.40 -8.33
N SER A 80 13.72 -6.14 -8.71
CA SER A 80 14.66 -5.41 -9.53
C SER A 80 14.85 -4.00 -8.99
N ILE A 81 15.85 -3.29 -9.52
CA ILE A 81 16.12 -1.89 -9.18
C ILE A 81 15.95 -1.06 -10.45
N ARG A 82 15.08 -0.07 -10.38
CA ARG A 82 14.93 0.95 -11.43
C ARG A 82 15.59 2.24 -10.96
N PHE A 83 16.54 2.73 -11.75
CA PHE A 83 17.15 4.04 -11.48
C PHE A 83 16.30 5.15 -12.08
N VAL A 84 15.93 6.12 -11.24
CA VAL A 84 15.22 7.33 -11.66
C VAL A 84 16.20 8.48 -11.64
N ARG A 85 16.44 9.04 -12.82
CA ARG A 85 17.35 10.17 -12.99
C ARG A 85 16.62 11.48 -12.79
N ARG A 86 17.06 12.27 -11.82
CA ARG A 86 16.66 13.67 -11.69
C ARG A 86 17.61 14.52 -12.53
N LYS A 87 17.15 15.04 -13.66
CA LYS A 87 17.98 15.93 -14.50
C LYS A 87 18.18 17.29 -13.82
N PHE A 88 19.32 17.90 -14.12
CA PHE A 88 19.57 19.30 -13.80
C PHE A 88 18.70 20.21 -14.66
N ASP A 89 18.03 21.16 -14.01
CA ASP A 89 17.34 22.26 -14.65
C ASP A 89 18.17 23.53 -14.44
N GLU A 90 18.61 24.16 -15.54
CA GLU A 90 19.38 25.40 -15.51
C GLU A 90 18.58 26.56 -14.90
N GLN A 91 17.25 26.53 -14.99
CA GLN A 91 16.40 27.61 -14.48
C GLN A 91 16.37 27.68 -12.94
N ASP A 92 16.47 26.55 -12.23
CA ASP A 92 16.62 26.60 -10.76
C ASP A 92 18.09 26.64 -10.30
N ALA A 93 19.06 26.92 -11.19
CA ALA A 93 20.46 27.06 -10.77
C ALA A 93 20.62 28.24 -9.79
N GLU A 94 19.94 29.35 -10.07
CA GLU A 94 19.97 30.59 -9.28
C GLU A 94 19.23 30.47 -7.95
N LEU A 95 18.29 29.52 -7.82
CA LEU A 95 17.53 29.29 -6.58
C LEU A 95 18.35 28.61 -5.48
N THR A 96 19.59 28.20 -5.76
CA THR A 96 20.50 27.58 -4.82
C THR A 96 21.72 28.46 -4.58
N THR A 97 21.70 29.28 -3.53
CA THR A 97 22.87 30.01 -3.05
C THR A 97 23.56 29.22 -1.93
N GLY A 98 24.81 28.78 -2.15
CA GLY A 98 25.60 28.08 -1.14
C GLY A 98 26.59 27.04 -1.68
N LYS A 99 27.47 26.55 -0.80
CA LYS A 99 28.43 25.47 -1.14
C LYS A 99 27.66 24.17 -1.42
N PRO A 100 28.08 23.38 -2.43
CA PRO A 100 27.45 22.12 -2.73
C PRO A 100 27.53 21.17 -1.52
N ASN A 101 26.39 20.82 -0.92
CA ASN A 101 26.30 19.69 0.00
C ASN A 101 26.52 18.39 -0.78
N LEU A 102 27.78 17.93 -0.83
CA LEU A 102 28.22 16.71 -1.49
C LEU A 102 27.70 15.42 -0.83
N ILE A 103 27.10 15.53 0.37
CA ILE A 103 26.64 14.40 1.20
C ILE A 103 25.12 14.24 1.12
N GLY A 104 24.38 15.34 0.98
CA GLY A 104 22.94 15.33 0.81
C GLY A 104 22.54 15.14 -0.65
N LEU A 105 21.56 14.28 -0.91
CA LEU A 105 20.90 14.00 -2.21
C LEU A 105 20.26 15.24 -2.91
N ARG A 106 20.64 16.46 -2.52
CA ARG A 106 20.03 17.73 -2.96
C ARG A 106 20.66 18.34 -4.22
N TYR A 107 21.70 17.75 -4.81
CA TYR A 107 22.23 18.24 -6.08
C TYR A 107 21.71 17.44 -7.27
N LYS A 108 21.28 18.24 -8.25
CA LYS A 108 20.70 17.96 -9.55
C LYS A 108 21.69 17.26 -10.49
N ASP A 109 21.72 15.93 -10.42
CA ASP A 109 21.96 14.96 -11.50
C ASP A 109 22.21 13.63 -10.79
N SER A 110 21.14 13.07 -10.23
CA SER A 110 21.23 11.90 -9.37
C SER A 110 20.42 10.76 -9.93
N ASN A 111 21.02 9.57 -9.92
CA ASN A 111 20.35 8.31 -10.17
C ASN A 111 19.89 7.75 -8.83
N MET A 112 18.61 7.91 -8.53
CA MET A 112 18.03 7.36 -7.30
C MET A 112 17.56 5.92 -7.58
N PRO A 113 18.06 4.91 -6.85
CA PRO A 113 17.57 3.54 -6.98
C PRO A 113 16.18 3.44 -6.33
N HIS A 114 15.22 2.89 -7.08
CA HIS A 114 13.90 2.54 -6.58
C HIS A 114 13.71 1.02 -6.70
N LEU A 115 13.26 0.39 -5.63
CA LEU A 115 12.92 -1.04 -5.63
C LEU A 115 11.66 -1.27 -6.45
N HIS A 116 11.72 -2.25 -7.34
CA HIS A 116 10.70 -2.53 -8.34
C HIS A 116 10.39 -4.02 -8.32
N LEU A 117 9.12 -4.36 -8.13
CA LEU A 117 8.63 -5.73 -8.22
C LEU A 117 8.06 -5.95 -9.62
N LEU A 118 8.66 -6.87 -10.37
CA LEU A 118 8.15 -7.36 -11.65
C LEU A 118 7.28 -8.58 -11.37
N ALA A 119 5.98 -8.43 -11.55
CA ALA A 119 4.99 -9.51 -11.40
C ALA A 119 3.92 -9.38 -12.49
N LYS A 120 3.34 -10.51 -12.92
CA LYS A 120 2.19 -10.50 -13.84
C LYS A 120 0.90 -10.13 -13.12
N SER A 121 0.73 -10.64 -11.91
CA SER A 121 -0.41 -10.37 -11.07
C SER A 121 -0.01 -10.21 -9.60
N LEU A 122 -0.82 -9.45 -8.88
CA LEU A 122 -0.79 -9.34 -7.44
C LEU A 122 -2.13 -9.83 -6.88
N VAL A 123 -2.15 -10.34 -5.66
CA VAL A 123 -3.35 -10.85 -5.00
C VAL A 123 -3.52 -10.20 -3.63
N ALA A 124 -4.77 -10.01 -3.23
CA ALA A 124 -5.17 -9.70 -1.87
C ALA A 124 -6.49 -10.41 -1.52
N TYR A 125 -6.82 -10.47 -0.24
CA TYR A 125 -8.01 -11.13 0.29
C TYR A 125 -8.80 -10.15 1.13
N ALA A 126 -10.13 -10.18 1.03
CA ALA A 126 -11.04 -9.36 1.83
C ALA A 126 -12.17 -10.23 2.41
N ASP A 127 -12.49 -10.05 3.70
CA ASP A 127 -13.73 -10.59 4.27
C ASP A 127 -14.80 -9.50 4.23
N THR A 128 -15.89 -9.77 3.51
CA THR A 128 -16.96 -8.81 3.26
C THR A 128 -18.33 -9.49 3.23
N THR A 129 -19.34 -8.71 3.58
CA THR A 129 -20.76 -9.01 3.36
C THR A 129 -21.34 -8.25 2.15
N GLU A 130 -20.59 -7.30 1.58
CA GLU A 130 -20.99 -6.44 0.46
C GLU A 130 -19.99 -6.56 -0.74
N PRO A 131 -19.85 -7.73 -1.39
CA PRO A 131 -18.84 -7.96 -2.43
C PRO A 131 -18.97 -7.01 -3.63
N GLU A 132 -20.19 -6.68 -4.04
CA GLU A 132 -20.43 -5.79 -5.19
C GLU A 132 -19.92 -4.36 -4.92
N LYS A 133 -20.00 -3.90 -3.66
CA LYS A 133 -19.47 -2.59 -3.26
C LYS A 133 -17.95 -2.58 -3.24
N VAL A 134 -17.32 -3.68 -2.83
CA VAL A 134 -15.87 -3.87 -2.94
C VAL A 134 -15.43 -3.81 -4.41
N LYS A 135 -16.12 -4.52 -5.31
CA LYS A 135 -15.87 -4.50 -6.76
C LYS A 135 -16.04 -3.09 -7.35
N GLU A 136 -17.12 -2.39 -7.00
CA GLU A 136 -17.38 -1.00 -7.43
C GLU A 136 -16.23 -0.06 -7.03
N LEU A 137 -15.80 -0.12 -5.76
CA LEU A 137 -14.73 0.73 -5.24
C LEU A 137 -13.40 0.43 -5.93
N LEU A 138 -13.04 -0.84 -6.08
CA LEU A 138 -11.78 -1.25 -6.70
C LEU A 138 -11.76 -0.98 -8.21
N GLY A 139 -12.91 -0.97 -8.89
CA GLY A 139 -13.01 -0.58 -10.30
C GLY A 139 -12.51 0.84 -10.61
N ARG A 140 -12.32 1.69 -9.59
CA ARG A 140 -11.75 3.04 -9.72
C ARG A 140 -10.22 3.06 -9.65
N VAL A 141 -9.62 2.01 -9.11
CA VAL A 141 -8.17 1.91 -8.94
C VAL A 141 -7.56 1.59 -10.30
N LYS A 142 -6.71 2.50 -10.81
CA LYS A 142 -6.02 2.35 -12.11
C LYS A 142 -4.53 2.04 -11.97
N TYR A 143 -3.97 2.35 -10.80
CA TYR A 143 -2.56 2.20 -10.50
C TYR A 143 -2.39 1.69 -9.07
N LEU A 144 -1.39 0.84 -8.86
CA LEU A 144 -0.96 0.36 -7.56
C LEU A 144 0.39 0.96 -7.21
N GLY A 145 0.53 1.37 -5.95
CA GLY A 145 1.80 1.84 -5.40
C GLY A 145 2.24 3.22 -5.90
N PRO A 146 3.41 3.68 -5.44
CA PRO A 146 3.97 4.97 -5.82
C PRO A 146 4.45 5.01 -7.27
N GLY A 147 4.58 6.22 -7.82
CA GLY A 147 5.19 6.41 -9.13
C GLY A 147 4.27 6.11 -10.32
N ALA A 148 2.95 6.17 -10.17
CA ALA A 148 2.00 6.08 -11.27
C ALA A 148 2.35 7.03 -12.44
N SER A 149 2.78 8.27 -12.13
CA SER A 149 3.23 9.25 -13.13
C SER A 149 4.49 8.84 -13.92
N ARG A 150 5.25 7.86 -13.41
CA ARG A 150 6.45 7.27 -14.06
C ARG A 150 6.14 5.95 -14.77
N GLY A 151 4.85 5.60 -14.89
CA GLY A 151 4.38 4.38 -15.52
C GLY A 151 4.49 3.12 -14.66
N ASN A 152 4.61 3.26 -13.33
CA ASN A 152 4.66 2.11 -12.43
C ASN A 152 3.24 1.67 -12.00
N GLY A 153 3.07 0.36 -11.84
CA GLY A 153 1.91 -0.25 -11.17
C GLY A 153 0.59 -0.11 -11.92
N ARG A 154 0.59 0.12 -13.23
CA ARG A 154 -0.63 0.26 -14.01
C ARG A 154 -1.40 -1.06 -14.06
N LEU A 155 -2.70 -0.97 -13.80
CA LEU A 155 -3.60 -2.11 -13.87
C LEU A 155 -4.17 -2.29 -15.27
N GLN A 156 -4.16 -3.53 -15.75
CA GLN A 156 -4.91 -3.96 -16.95
C GLN A 156 -6.32 -4.39 -16.59
N GLY A 157 -6.51 -4.95 -15.39
CA GLY A 157 -7.80 -5.43 -14.92
C GLY A 157 -7.73 -5.88 -13.46
N ILE A 158 -8.91 -6.12 -12.89
CA ILE A 158 -9.07 -6.71 -11.56
C ILE A 158 -10.05 -7.87 -11.68
N GLU A 159 -9.62 -9.04 -11.25
CA GLU A 159 -10.42 -10.26 -11.20
C GLU A 159 -10.83 -10.54 -9.75
N PHE A 160 -11.99 -11.16 -9.59
CA PHE A 160 -12.60 -11.43 -8.29
C PHE A 160 -13.04 -12.90 -8.25
N GLU A 161 -12.66 -13.59 -7.18
CA GLU A 161 -12.95 -15.00 -6.96
C GLU A 161 -13.41 -15.18 -5.50
N GLU A 162 -14.50 -15.91 -5.29
CA GLU A 162 -14.91 -16.32 -3.93
C GLU A 162 -14.07 -17.52 -3.51
N THR A 163 -13.63 -17.54 -2.25
CA THR A 163 -12.75 -18.59 -1.74
C THR A 163 -13.05 -18.92 -0.29
N ASP A 164 -12.71 -20.13 0.14
CA ASP A 164 -12.75 -20.54 1.55
C ASP A 164 -11.42 -20.23 2.27
N GLU A 165 -10.38 -19.83 1.53
CA GLU A 165 -9.07 -19.52 2.12
C GLU A 165 -9.06 -18.12 2.76
N ASP A 166 -9.27 -18.05 4.08
CA ASP A 166 -9.12 -16.80 4.83
C ASP A 166 -7.63 -16.43 5.00
N ARG A 167 -7.12 -15.61 4.07
CA ARG A 167 -5.80 -14.96 4.18
C ARG A 167 -5.90 -13.47 4.48
N THR A 168 -7.00 -13.03 5.09
CA THR A 168 -7.29 -11.60 5.27
C THR A 168 -6.45 -10.95 6.36
N VAL A 169 -6.11 -11.70 7.43
CA VAL A 169 -5.35 -11.17 8.58
C VAL A 169 -4.15 -12.05 8.93
N ILE A 170 -4.39 -13.33 9.23
CA ILE A 170 -3.37 -14.34 9.58
C ILE A 170 -3.70 -15.61 8.79
N TYR A 171 -2.69 -16.21 8.16
CA TYR A 171 -2.82 -17.49 7.46
C TYR A 171 -1.69 -18.42 7.86
N ASN A 172 -2.01 -19.63 8.32
CA ASN A 172 -1.04 -20.63 8.80
C ASN A 172 -0.05 -20.06 9.84
N GLY A 173 -0.53 -19.23 10.76
CA GLY A 173 0.29 -18.58 11.79
C GLY A 173 1.19 -17.45 11.26
N VAL A 174 1.04 -17.03 10.01
CA VAL A 174 1.80 -15.93 9.41
C VAL A 174 0.90 -14.72 9.19
N ALA A 175 1.34 -13.54 9.60
CA ALA A 175 0.62 -12.30 9.36
C ALA A 175 0.54 -12.00 7.86
N CYS A 176 -0.66 -11.68 7.36
CA CYS A 176 -0.90 -11.29 5.97
C CYS A 176 -1.05 -9.76 5.79
N ARG A 177 -1.14 -9.01 6.89
CA ARG A 177 -1.24 -7.55 6.94
C ARG A 177 -0.48 -7.02 8.17
N TYR A 178 -0.60 -5.73 8.46
CA TYR A 178 -0.26 -5.23 9.79
C TYR A 178 -1.29 -5.73 10.81
N VAL A 179 -0.84 -6.63 11.68
CA VAL A 179 -1.66 -7.24 12.73
C VAL A 179 -1.32 -6.60 14.07
N PRO A 180 -2.25 -5.87 14.72
CA PRO A 180 -1.98 -5.24 16.00
C PRO A 180 -1.74 -6.31 17.07
N HIS A 181 -0.62 -6.23 17.78
CA HIS A 181 -0.26 -7.17 18.82
C HIS A 181 0.79 -6.59 19.78
N PRO A 182 0.69 -6.83 21.11
CA PRO A 182 1.66 -6.31 22.08
C PRO A 182 3.11 -6.76 21.83
N ASN A 183 3.30 -7.98 21.30
CA ASN A 183 4.63 -8.50 20.91
C ASN A 183 5.06 -8.10 19.49
N GLY A 184 4.27 -7.28 18.79
CA GLY A 184 4.64 -6.73 17.50
C GLY A 184 5.85 -5.81 17.64
N TRP A 185 6.80 -5.88 16.71
CA TRP A 185 8.04 -5.10 16.80
C TRP A 185 7.95 -3.76 16.08
N LYS A 186 6.97 -3.58 15.19
CA LYS A 186 6.87 -2.40 14.33
C LYS A 186 5.75 -1.47 14.78
N LEU A 187 6.10 -0.21 15.03
CA LEU A 187 5.14 0.84 15.38
C LEU A 187 4.54 1.47 14.12
N VAL A 188 3.35 1.02 13.72
CA VAL A 188 2.62 1.46 12.52
C VAL A 188 1.13 1.58 12.80
N ARG A 189 0.39 2.23 11.88
CA ARG A 189 -1.07 2.13 11.92
C ARG A 189 -1.46 0.79 11.32
N CYS A 190 -2.35 0.06 12.01
CA CYS A 190 -2.95 -1.17 11.49
C CYS A 190 -4.18 -0.89 10.60
N ARG A 191 -4.54 0.38 10.40
CA ARG A 191 -5.73 0.85 9.66
C ARG A 191 -5.37 2.05 8.77
N PRO A 192 -6.07 2.25 7.64
CA PRO A 192 -5.98 3.50 6.89
C PRO A 192 -6.26 4.71 7.79
N GLU A 193 -5.66 5.87 7.57
CA GLU A 193 -4.63 6.20 6.58
C GLU A 193 -3.22 5.81 7.09
N TYR A 194 -2.54 4.88 6.40
CA TYR A 194 -1.30 4.26 6.91
C TYR A 194 -0.11 5.23 7.08
N TRP A 195 -0.10 6.35 6.39
CA TRP A 195 0.99 7.34 6.43
C TRP A 195 0.94 8.28 7.65
N LYS A 196 -0.16 8.32 8.40
CA LYS A 196 -0.29 9.20 9.57
C LYS A 196 0.57 8.73 10.75
N TYR A 197 1.03 9.69 11.56
CA TYR A 197 1.80 9.39 12.77
C TYR A 197 0.92 9.02 13.97
N LEU A 198 -0.28 9.57 14.05
CA LEU A 198 -1.21 9.33 15.15
C LEU A 198 -1.94 7.99 15.03
N GLY A 199 -2.31 7.38 16.16
CA GLY A 199 -3.01 6.10 16.24
C GLY A 199 -2.21 4.90 15.74
N ARG A 200 -0.88 4.95 15.90
CA ARG A 200 0.02 3.82 15.66
C ARG A 200 0.02 2.90 16.87
N THR A 201 0.13 1.61 16.61
CA THR A 201 0.25 0.56 17.62
C THR A 201 1.33 -0.42 17.21
N PHE A 202 1.80 -1.23 18.14
CA PHE A 202 2.75 -2.29 17.84
C PHE A 202 2.07 -3.36 16.99
N CYS A 203 2.67 -3.68 15.85
CA CYS A 203 2.13 -4.63 14.89
C CYS A 203 3.19 -5.65 14.47
N PHE A 204 2.73 -6.86 14.17
CA PHE A 204 3.44 -7.75 13.26
C PHE A 204 3.30 -7.24 11.82
N VAL A 205 4.31 -7.46 11.00
CA VAL A 205 4.29 -7.13 9.57
C VAL A 205 3.92 -8.34 8.71
N PRO A 206 3.46 -8.13 7.46
CA PRO A 206 3.27 -9.24 6.54
C PRO A 206 4.51 -10.13 6.45
N GLY A 207 4.33 -11.44 6.65
CA GLY A 207 5.42 -12.42 6.68
C GLY A 207 5.94 -12.79 8.09
N ASP A 208 5.59 -12.02 9.13
CA ASP A 208 5.95 -12.38 10.50
C ASP A 208 5.15 -13.58 11.00
N VAL A 209 5.79 -14.46 11.78
CA VAL A 209 5.09 -15.55 12.48
C VAL A 209 4.42 -14.99 13.74
N VAL A 210 3.11 -15.12 13.79
CA VAL A 210 2.27 -14.77 14.95
C VAL A 210 2.26 -15.99 15.88
N ARG A 211 2.99 -15.91 16.99
CA ARG A 211 3.04 -16.93 18.04
C ARG A 211 2.20 -16.51 19.24
#